data_AF-A0A5N3S2Y0-F1
#
_entry.id   AF-A0A5N3S2Y0-F1
#
_cell.length_a   1.000
_cell.length_b   1.000
_cell.length_c   1.000
_cell.angle_alpha   90.00
_cell.angle_beta   90.00
_cell.angle_gamma   90.00
#
_symmetry.space_group_name_H-M   'P 1'
#
loop_
_entity.id
_entity.type
_entity.pdbx_description
1 polymer ?
#
loop_
_entity_poly.entity_id
_entity_poly.type
_entity_poly.pdbx_seq_one_letter_code
_entity_poly.pdbx_strand_id
1 'polypeptide(L)'
;MAITIEHPEWLAKFCSQALNTNCPNTDKTISLGSLTSIEIPESNNMTVSDGASESHRHQFCFDSELGRVRAKYSESMIETIMLQREALWLSRLNSQGLSTQRCLDFYRNGSRAALLTNYVEGQSLSELIKHNQTSDITVVANVIDQLLSELEELHRCGYVHGDIKPSNILLSEQNIVAFIDFSNARRVGDSWQERGIEQYSPSYTYPTSASSLLRQGEAHPVCDSYASLITIALLIGVPADKLPIGLGSSQVIDFFLGLPQHETWTSLPKLTQESVQRHIDSVIKDLI
;
A
#
# COMPACT_ATOMS: atom_id res chain seq x y z
N MET A 1 26.70 -11.45 -10.00
CA MET A 1 26.33 -11.21 -11.42
C MET A 1 25.14 -10.28 -11.41
N ALA A 2 25.32 -9.03 -11.82
CA ALA A 2 24.22 -8.10 -11.98
C ALA A 2 23.43 -8.50 -13.24
N ILE A 3 22.14 -8.75 -13.09
CA ILE A 3 21.24 -9.00 -14.22
C ILE A 3 21.01 -7.62 -14.85
N THR A 4 21.62 -7.38 -16.01
CA THR A 4 21.32 -6.20 -16.82
C THR A 4 19.97 -6.44 -17.47
N ILE A 5 18.91 -5.87 -16.92
CA ILE A 5 17.61 -5.82 -17.57
C ILE A 5 17.73 -4.75 -18.66
N GLU A 6 17.52 -5.11 -19.93
CA GLU A 6 17.48 -4.13 -21.03
C GLU A 6 16.29 -3.20 -20.82
N HIS A 7 16.55 -2.00 -20.29
CA HIS A 7 15.54 -0.97 -20.14
C HIS A 7 15.29 -0.26 -21.48
N PRO A 8 14.04 0.11 -21.82
CA PRO A 8 13.74 0.78 -23.08
C PRO A 8 14.48 2.13 -23.19
N GLU A 9 14.96 2.50 -24.39
CA GLU A 9 15.79 3.70 -24.62
C GLU A 9 15.18 5.01 -24.08
N TRP A 10 13.85 5.10 -24.05
CA TRP A 10 13.15 6.26 -23.49
C TRP A 10 13.36 6.39 -21.97
N LEU A 11 13.53 5.27 -21.26
CA LEU A 11 13.79 5.22 -19.82
C LEU A 11 15.25 5.61 -19.51
N ALA A 12 16.19 5.26 -20.38
CA ALA A 12 17.58 5.70 -20.31
C ALA A 12 17.73 7.21 -20.64
N LYS A 13 16.99 7.71 -21.64
CA LYS A 13 16.86 9.16 -21.90
C LYS A 13 16.17 9.87 -20.72
N PHE A 14 15.17 9.25 -20.11
CA PHE A 14 14.48 9.76 -18.93
C PHE A 14 15.39 9.88 -17.70
N CYS A 15 16.17 8.85 -17.36
CA CYS A 15 17.11 8.91 -16.24
C CYS A 15 18.23 9.94 -16.48
N SER A 16 18.70 10.09 -17.72
CA SER A 16 19.72 11.09 -18.06
C SER A 16 19.19 12.54 -18.15
N GLN A 17 17.89 12.72 -18.41
CA GLN A 17 17.22 14.02 -18.46
C GLN A 17 16.66 14.46 -17.09
N ALA A 18 16.11 13.57 -16.27
CA ALA A 18 15.59 13.90 -14.94
C ALA A 18 16.69 14.35 -13.96
N LEU A 19 17.95 13.94 -14.18
CA LEU A 19 19.12 14.36 -13.41
C LEU A 19 19.75 15.68 -13.91
N ASN A 20 19.32 16.22 -15.06
CA ASN A 20 19.79 17.49 -15.61
C ASN A 20 18.62 18.48 -15.68
N THR A 21 18.70 19.57 -14.94
CA THR A 21 17.64 20.57 -14.68
C THR A 21 17.07 21.34 -15.89
N ASN A 22 17.31 20.92 -17.13
CA ASN A 22 16.80 21.55 -18.35
C ASN A 22 16.12 20.52 -19.25
N CYS A 23 14.81 20.30 -19.03
CA CYS A 23 14.01 19.50 -19.95
C CYS A 23 13.55 20.38 -21.15
N PRO A 24 13.79 19.98 -22.41
CA PRO A 24 13.23 20.69 -23.56
C PRO A 24 11.75 20.33 -23.73
N ASN A 25 10.91 21.36 -23.93
CA ASN A 25 9.48 21.26 -24.23
C ASN A 25 9.13 20.09 -25.17
N THR A 26 8.43 19.09 -24.64
CA THR A 26 7.50 18.28 -25.42
C THR A 26 6.11 18.57 -24.89
N ASP A 27 5.24 19.15 -25.72
CA ASP A 27 3.96 19.84 -25.40
C ASP A 27 2.86 19.00 -24.68
N LYS A 28 3.18 17.82 -24.13
CA LYS A 28 2.25 16.93 -23.41
C LYS A 28 2.84 16.22 -22.19
N THR A 29 3.89 16.78 -21.60
CA THR A 29 4.49 16.24 -20.38
C THR A 29 3.79 16.81 -19.15
N ILE A 30 3.13 15.96 -18.36
CA ILE A 30 2.67 16.32 -17.02
C ILE A 30 3.84 16.09 -16.07
N SER A 31 4.27 17.15 -15.38
CA SER A 31 5.26 17.12 -14.30
C SER A 31 4.58 17.23 -12.93
N LEU A 32 5.28 16.86 -11.86
CA LEU A 32 4.75 16.90 -10.50
C LEU A 32 4.10 18.24 -10.12
N GLY A 33 4.67 19.37 -10.55
CA GLY A 33 4.14 20.72 -10.29
C GLY A 33 2.78 21.01 -10.95
N SER A 34 2.39 20.24 -11.95
CA SER A 34 1.11 20.34 -12.67
C SER A 34 0.07 19.30 -12.26
N LEU A 35 0.43 18.33 -11.40
CA LEU A 35 -0.44 17.22 -11.02
C LEU A 35 -1.41 17.60 -9.90
N THR A 36 -2.55 18.19 -10.25
CA THR A 36 -3.62 18.54 -9.28
C THR A 36 -4.70 17.46 -9.16
N SER A 37 -4.87 16.64 -10.21
CA SER A 37 -5.91 15.61 -10.34
C SER A 37 -5.46 14.43 -11.20
N ILE A 38 -6.19 13.32 -11.13
CA ILE A 38 -5.98 12.15 -12.01
C ILE A 38 -6.62 12.45 -13.37
N GLU A 39 -5.88 12.21 -14.46
CA GLU A 39 -6.41 12.30 -15.82
C GLU A 39 -6.76 10.90 -16.33
N ILE A 40 -8.05 10.57 -16.31
CA ILE A 40 -8.59 9.33 -16.86
C ILE A 40 -9.09 9.63 -18.27
N PRO A 41 -8.64 8.93 -19.33
CA PRO A 41 -9.22 9.09 -20.67
C PRO A 41 -10.72 8.77 -20.64
N GLU A 42 -11.54 9.57 -21.33
CA GLU A 42 -12.98 9.31 -21.43
C GLU A 42 -13.22 7.92 -22.06
N SER A 43 -13.99 7.09 -21.36
CA SER A 43 -14.49 5.74 -21.70
C SER A 43 -13.54 4.53 -21.49
N ASN A 44 -13.70 3.87 -20.34
CA ASN A 44 -14.23 2.49 -20.21
C ASN A 44 -14.10 1.99 -18.76
N ASN A 45 -15.15 1.38 -18.22
CA ASN A 45 -15.08 0.64 -16.95
C ASN A 45 -14.13 -0.55 -17.14
N MET A 46 -12.95 -0.48 -16.52
CA MET A 46 -11.92 -1.54 -16.57
C MET A 46 -11.90 -2.25 -15.21
N THR A 47 -12.64 -3.35 -15.09
CA THR A 47 -12.52 -4.27 -13.95
C THR A 47 -11.40 -5.28 -14.23
N VAL A 48 -10.38 -5.30 -13.38
CA VAL A 48 -9.33 -6.35 -13.41
C VAL A 48 -9.39 -7.12 -12.10
N SER A 49 -10.04 -8.27 -12.13
CA SER A 49 -9.94 -9.29 -11.10
C SER A 49 -8.99 -10.38 -11.60
N ASP A 50 -7.70 -10.28 -11.27
CA ASP A 50 -6.94 -11.46 -10.83
C ASP A 50 -5.47 -11.14 -10.51
N GLY A 51 -4.96 -11.91 -9.54
CA GLY A 51 -3.62 -12.46 -9.62
C GLY A 51 -2.49 -11.59 -9.07
N ALA A 52 -2.20 -11.78 -7.79
CA ALA A 52 -0.87 -11.74 -7.18
C ALA A 52 0.31 -11.14 -7.98
N SER A 53 0.95 -10.13 -7.39
CA SER A 53 2.41 -10.15 -7.21
C SER A 53 3.31 -10.02 -8.46
N GLU A 54 3.02 -9.14 -9.43
CA GLU A 54 4.01 -8.74 -10.44
C GLU A 54 4.38 -7.24 -10.41
N SER A 55 4.16 -6.57 -9.28
CA SER A 55 4.57 -5.16 -9.03
C SER A 55 6.09 -4.92 -9.13
N HIS A 56 6.90 -5.98 -9.31
CA HIS A 56 8.36 -5.90 -9.39
C HIS A 56 8.93 -5.88 -10.82
N ARG A 57 8.13 -6.14 -11.86
CA ARG A 57 8.68 -6.24 -13.23
C ARG A 57 9.08 -4.89 -13.83
N HIS A 58 8.43 -3.80 -13.42
CA HIS A 58 8.61 -2.48 -14.03
C HIS A 58 9.19 -1.46 -13.05
N GLN A 59 10.19 -1.87 -12.28
CA GLN A 59 10.90 -0.96 -11.39
C GLN A 59 12.38 -1.31 -11.29
N PHE A 60 13.21 -0.30 -11.00
CA PHE A 60 14.63 -0.46 -10.74
C PHE A 60 15.10 0.62 -9.75
N CYS A 61 16.26 0.39 -9.15
CA CYS A 61 16.84 1.29 -8.17
C CYS A 61 18.24 1.70 -8.61
N PHE A 62 18.60 2.96 -8.36
CA PHE A 62 19.92 3.50 -8.70
C PHE A 62 20.32 4.59 -7.70
N ASP A 63 21.63 4.80 -7.57
CA ASP A 63 22.17 5.87 -6.73
C ASP A 63 22.18 7.20 -7.49
N SER A 64 21.87 8.29 -6.78
CA SER A 64 21.84 9.65 -7.31
C SER A 64 22.38 10.64 -6.27
N GLU A 65 22.53 11.91 -6.64
CA GLU A 65 22.88 12.98 -5.69
C GLU A 65 21.84 13.17 -4.57
N LEU A 66 20.60 12.74 -4.81
CA LEU A 66 19.50 12.77 -3.82
C LEU A 66 19.48 11.52 -2.93
N GLY A 67 20.49 10.64 -3.05
CA GLY A 67 20.55 9.32 -2.43
C GLY A 67 20.03 8.23 -3.36
N ARG A 68 19.70 7.07 -2.78
CA ARG A 68 19.17 5.92 -3.53
C ARG A 68 17.74 6.18 -3.96
N VAL A 69 17.47 6.00 -5.24
CA VAL A 69 16.18 6.30 -5.88
C VAL A 69 15.58 5.02 -6.43
N ARG A 70 14.24 4.94 -6.40
CA ARG A 70 13.45 3.92 -7.05
C ARG A 70 12.64 4.55 -8.18
N ALA A 71 12.82 4.02 -9.39
CA ALA A 71 11.98 4.34 -10.54
C ALA A 71 10.97 3.22 -10.78
N LYS A 72 9.70 3.57 -10.89
CA LYS A 72 8.63 2.71 -11.39
C LYS A 72 8.19 3.22 -12.75
N TYR A 73 7.86 2.35 -13.70
CA TYR A 73 7.33 2.74 -15.00
C TYR A 73 6.15 1.86 -15.40
N SER A 74 5.32 2.36 -16.31
CA SER A 74 4.17 1.62 -16.84
C SER A 74 4.36 1.20 -18.28
N GLU A 75 3.80 0.05 -18.62
CA GLU A 75 3.67 -0.47 -19.98
C GLU A 75 2.21 -0.49 -20.45
N SER A 76 1.26 -0.36 -19.52
CA SER A 76 -0.17 -0.28 -19.80
C SER A 76 -0.83 1.02 -19.32
N MET A 77 -2.05 1.29 -19.82
CA MET A 77 -2.86 2.42 -19.36
C MET A 77 -3.26 2.27 -17.88
N ILE A 78 -3.55 1.05 -17.43
CA ILE A 78 -3.92 0.78 -16.04
C ILE A 78 -2.75 1.12 -15.11
N GLU A 79 -1.56 0.58 -15.39
CA GLU A 79 -0.35 0.91 -14.62
C GLU A 79 -0.04 2.41 -14.65
N THR A 80 -0.27 3.08 -15.79
CA THR A 80 -0.11 4.54 -15.90
C THR A 80 -1.01 5.29 -14.93
N ILE A 81 -2.28 4.89 -14.85
CA ILE A 81 -3.24 5.49 -13.92
C ILE A 81 -2.85 5.19 -12.47
N MET A 82 -2.36 3.99 -12.18
CA MET A 82 -1.91 3.62 -10.83
C MET A 82 -0.67 4.39 -10.39
N LEU A 83 0.31 4.58 -11.28
CA LEU A 83 1.47 5.44 -10.99
C LEU A 83 1.07 6.89 -10.80
N GLN A 84 0.10 7.40 -11.58
CA GLN A 84 -0.41 8.76 -11.38
C GLN A 84 -1.12 8.90 -10.03
N ARG A 85 -1.88 7.89 -9.60
CA ARG A 85 -2.51 7.84 -8.28
C ARG A 85 -1.47 7.84 -7.18
N GLU A 86 -0.47 6.97 -7.27
CA GLU A 86 0.59 6.87 -6.27
C GLU A 86 1.36 8.20 -6.16
N ALA A 87 1.74 8.81 -7.29
CA ALA A 87 2.41 10.11 -7.30
C ALA A 87 1.59 11.22 -6.62
N LEU A 88 0.29 11.30 -6.94
CA LEU A 88 -0.62 12.29 -6.36
C LEU A 88 -0.74 12.12 -4.84
N TRP A 89 -0.90 10.88 -4.37
CA TRP A 89 -1.06 10.60 -2.95
C TRP A 89 0.21 10.76 -2.15
N LEU A 90 1.33 10.29 -2.67
CA LEU A 90 2.64 10.53 -2.06
C LEU A 90 2.88 12.03 -1.90
N SER A 91 2.69 12.84 -2.95
CA SER A 91 2.85 14.30 -2.87
C SER A 91 2.00 14.93 -1.75
N ARG A 92 0.73 14.52 -1.64
CA ARG A 92 -0.19 15.01 -0.59
C ARG A 92 0.24 14.59 0.81
N LEU A 93 0.59 13.32 1.00
CA LEU A 93 0.98 12.78 2.30
C LEU A 93 2.35 13.30 2.74
N ASN A 94 3.30 13.45 1.82
CA ASN A 94 4.62 14.03 2.09
C ASN A 94 4.53 15.47 2.58
N SER A 95 3.63 16.27 2.01
CA SER A 95 3.41 17.66 2.47
C SER A 95 2.92 17.76 3.92
N GLN A 96 2.38 16.66 4.46
CA GLN A 96 1.87 16.55 5.83
C GLN A 96 2.77 15.69 6.73
N GLY A 97 3.88 15.15 6.22
CA GLY A 97 4.76 14.25 6.98
C GLY A 97 4.15 12.87 7.28
N LEU A 98 3.14 12.43 6.52
CA LEU A 98 2.39 11.19 6.74
C LEU A 98 2.94 9.97 5.98
N SER A 99 4.06 10.11 5.27
CA SER A 99 4.68 8.98 4.54
C SER A 99 6.19 9.14 4.45
N THR A 100 6.90 8.04 4.74
CA THR A 100 8.35 7.89 4.59
C THR A 100 8.76 7.73 3.13
N GLN A 101 7.89 7.13 2.31
CA GLN A 101 8.07 7.11 0.86
C GLN A 101 7.73 8.50 0.33
N ARG A 102 8.60 9.07 -0.50
CA ARG A 102 8.48 10.41 -1.06
C ARG A 102 8.42 10.36 -2.57
N CYS A 103 7.46 11.09 -3.14
CA CYS A 103 7.47 11.37 -4.57
C CYS A 103 8.57 12.41 -4.85
N LEU A 104 9.56 12.01 -5.65
CA LEU A 104 10.63 12.89 -6.09
C LEU A 104 10.24 13.57 -7.41
N ASP A 105 9.70 12.79 -8.34
CA ASP A 105 9.17 13.30 -9.60
C ASP A 105 8.15 12.34 -10.21
N PHE A 106 7.32 12.85 -11.10
CA PHE A 106 6.37 12.07 -11.88
C PHE A 106 6.30 12.61 -13.30
N TYR A 107 6.36 11.69 -14.26
CA TYR A 107 6.32 11.98 -15.68
C TYR A 107 5.25 11.12 -16.36
N ARG A 108 4.46 11.73 -17.25
CA ARG A 108 3.53 11.02 -18.13
C ARG A 108 3.72 11.45 -19.58
N ASN A 109 3.73 10.47 -20.48
CA ASN A 109 3.67 10.67 -21.93
C ASN A 109 2.67 9.68 -22.54
N GLY A 110 1.47 10.18 -22.87
CA GLY A 110 0.40 9.37 -23.42
C GLY A 110 -0.06 8.28 -22.46
N SER A 111 0.09 7.02 -22.88
CA SER A 111 -0.30 5.82 -22.14
C SER A 111 0.82 5.20 -21.30
N ARG A 112 1.93 5.93 -21.11
CA ARG A 112 3.05 5.52 -20.27
C ARG A 112 3.36 6.61 -19.25
N ALA A 113 3.79 6.20 -18.07
CA ALA A 113 4.24 7.06 -17.01
C ALA A 113 5.47 6.46 -16.32
N ALA A 114 6.21 7.32 -15.64
CA ALA A 114 7.28 6.96 -14.74
C ALA A 114 7.14 7.77 -13.44
N LEU A 115 7.35 7.10 -12.32
CA LEU A 115 7.31 7.66 -10.98
C LEU A 115 8.67 7.45 -10.32
N LEU A 116 9.32 8.54 -9.92
CA LEU A 116 10.55 8.54 -9.13
C LEU A 116 10.19 8.74 -7.66
N THR A 117 10.71 7.86 -6.82
CA THR A 117 10.57 7.93 -5.36
C THR A 117 11.92 7.73 -4.69
N ASN A 118 12.10 8.19 -3.46
CA ASN A 118 13.25 7.72 -2.69
C ASN A 118 13.13 6.22 -2.49
N TYR A 119 14.27 5.53 -2.46
CA TYR A 119 14.29 4.14 -2.04
C TYR A 119 14.03 4.08 -0.54
N VAL A 120 12.98 3.35 -0.15
CA VAL A 120 12.72 2.99 1.25
C VAL A 120 13.45 1.68 1.51
N GLU A 121 14.48 1.74 2.34
CA GLU A 121 15.26 0.57 2.76
C GLU A 121 14.43 -0.34 3.66
N GLY A 122 14.53 -1.65 3.45
CA GLY A 122 13.84 -2.65 4.27
C GLY A 122 13.33 -3.84 3.48
N GLN A 123 12.99 -4.89 4.23
CA GLN A 123 12.38 -6.10 3.71
C GLN A 123 10.86 -6.02 3.90
N SER A 124 10.07 -6.52 2.95
CA SER A 124 8.62 -6.55 3.13
C SER A 124 8.22 -7.57 4.21
N LEU A 125 7.14 -7.29 4.94
CA LEU A 125 6.60 -8.26 5.89
C LEU A 125 6.20 -9.57 5.19
N SER A 126 5.81 -9.50 3.91
CA SER A 126 5.51 -10.70 3.13
C SER A 126 6.73 -11.61 2.93
N GLU A 127 7.92 -11.03 2.73
CA GLU A 127 9.17 -11.79 2.63
C GLU A 127 9.57 -12.33 4.00
N LEU A 128 9.43 -11.54 5.07
CA LEU A 128 9.70 -11.99 6.43
C LEU A 128 8.84 -13.20 6.81
N ILE A 129 7.53 -13.14 6.55
CA ILE A 129 6.59 -14.25 6.78
C ILE A 129 6.99 -15.47 5.94
N LYS A 130 7.24 -15.27 4.64
CA LYS A 130 7.62 -16.37 3.72
C LYS A 130 8.91 -17.07 4.13
N HIS A 131 9.86 -16.34 4.69
CA HIS A 131 11.14 -16.88 5.14
C HIS A 131 11.15 -17.33 6.61
N ASN A 132 9.99 -17.36 7.28
CA ASN A 132 9.85 -17.68 8.71
C ASN A 132 10.77 -16.82 9.61
N GLN A 133 10.95 -15.55 9.24
CA GLN A 133 11.76 -14.57 9.98
C GLN A 133 10.92 -13.78 11.00
N THR A 134 9.72 -14.26 11.32
CA THR A 134 8.82 -13.71 12.35
C THR A 134 8.98 -14.39 13.72
N SER A 135 10.11 -15.04 13.96
CA SER A 135 10.37 -15.79 15.20
C SER A 135 10.74 -14.92 16.39
N ASP A 136 11.24 -13.70 16.17
CA ASP A 136 11.48 -12.75 17.25
C ASP A 136 10.19 -12.00 17.59
N ILE A 137 9.60 -12.39 18.71
CA ILE A 137 8.35 -11.81 19.20
C ILE A 137 8.45 -10.32 19.53
N THR A 138 9.66 -9.84 19.87
CA THR A 138 9.89 -8.42 20.16
C THR A 138 9.81 -7.60 18.87
N VAL A 139 10.38 -8.13 17.79
CA VAL A 139 10.27 -7.51 16.46
C VAL A 139 8.83 -7.52 15.99
N VAL A 140 8.13 -8.66 16.11
CA VAL A 140 6.71 -8.78 15.75
C VAL A 140 5.85 -7.77 16.53
N ALA A 141 6.03 -7.68 17.85
CA ALA A 141 5.29 -6.72 18.66
C ALA A 141 5.54 -5.27 18.25
N ASN A 142 6.79 -4.90 18.01
CA ASN A 142 7.17 -3.57 17.55
C ASN A 142 6.59 -3.24 16.15
N VAL A 143 6.56 -4.21 15.24
CA VAL A 143 5.91 -4.06 13.93
C VAL A 143 4.41 -3.81 14.09
N ILE A 144 3.74 -4.58 14.96
CA ILE A 144 2.30 -4.44 15.23
C ILE A 144 1.99 -3.05 15.79
N ASP A 145 2.76 -2.61 16.80
CA ASP A 145 2.53 -1.32 17.44
C ASP A 145 2.75 -0.15 16.47
N GLN A 146 3.79 -0.21 15.63
CA GLN A 146 4.03 0.82 14.61
C GLN A 146 2.97 0.78 13.49
N LEU A 147 2.58 -0.40 13.00
CA LEU A 147 1.51 -0.56 12.00
C LEU A 147 0.21 0.11 12.47
N LEU A 148 -0.22 -0.17 13.71
CA LEU A 148 -1.44 0.41 14.26
C LEU A 148 -1.30 1.92 14.48
N SER A 149 -0.15 2.39 14.96
CA SER A 149 0.11 3.82 15.18
C SER A 149 0.14 4.62 13.86
N GLU A 150 0.79 4.11 12.81
CA GLU A 150 0.86 4.77 11.51
C GLU A 150 -0.52 4.83 10.85
N LEU A 151 -1.32 3.77 10.98
CA LEU A 151 -2.70 3.76 10.49
C LEU A 151 -3.58 4.75 11.25
N GLU A 152 -3.50 4.77 12.59
CA GLU A 152 -4.26 5.72 13.40
C GLU A 152 -3.97 7.16 12.98
N GLU A 153 -2.71 7.51 12.76
CA GLU A 153 -2.32 8.85 12.33
C GLU A 153 -2.83 9.17 10.92
N LEU A 154 -2.72 8.24 9.96
CA LEU A 154 -3.24 8.40 8.61
C LEU A 154 -4.76 8.63 8.62
N HIS A 155 -5.48 7.84 9.41
CA HIS A 155 -6.95 7.92 9.56
C HIS A 155 -7.38 9.20 10.25
N ARG A 156 -6.65 9.65 11.28
CA ARG A 156 -6.89 10.92 11.98
C ARG A 156 -6.77 12.13 11.05
N CYS A 157 -5.91 12.05 10.04
CA CYS A 157 -5.76 13.05 8.99
C CYS A 157 -6.80 12.94 7.87
N GLY A 158 -7.77 12.02 7.97
CA GLY A 158 -8.86 11.87 7.00
C GLY A 158 -8.46 11.13 5.73
N TYR A 159 -7.44 10.29 5.79
CA TYR A 159 -6.98 9.46 4.68
C TYR A 159 -7.13 7.98 4.99
N VAL A 160 -7.30 7.18 3.94
CA VAL A 160 -7.18 5.72 3.98
C VAL A 160 -6.06 5.29 3.04
N HIS A 161 -5.32 4.25 3.41
CA HIS A 161 -4.31 3.66 2.54
C HIS A 161 -4.96 2.81 1.45
N GLY A 162 -5.97 2.00 1.81
CA GLY A 162 -6.78 1.25 0.86
C GLY A 162 -6.16 -0.03 0.30
N ASP A 163 -4.95 -0.41 0.71
CA ASP A 163 -4.30 -1.68 0.30
C ASP A 163 -3.25 -2.13 1.33
N ILE A 164 -3.66 -2.16 2.60
CA ILE A 164 -2.82 -2.68 3.69
C ILE A 164 -2.65 -4.18 3.53
N LYS A 165 -1.40 -4.62 3.41
CA LYS A 165 -1.02 -6.04 3.32
C LYS A 165 0.49 -6.19 3.59
N PRO A 166 0.98 -7.39 3.93
CA PRO A 166 2.39 -7.60 4.24
C PRO A 166 3.39 -7.18 3.14
N SER A 167 3.01 -7.21 1.86
CA SER A 167 3.90 -6.80 0.77
C SER A 167 4.05 -5.28 0.63
N ASN A 168 3.14 -4.51 1.22
CA ASN A 168 3.10 -3.05 1.18
C ASN A 168 3.62 -2.41 2.47
N ILE A 169 4.16 -3.23 3.37
CA ILE A 169 4.73 -2.78 4.64
C ILE A 169 6.17 -3.28 4.67
N LEU A 170 7.11 -2.34 4.75
CA LEU A 170 8.53 -2.62 4.86
C LEU A 170 8.98 -2.53 6.32
N LEU A 171 9.95 -3.37 6.67
CA LEU A 171 10.69 -3.30 7.92
C LEU A 171 12.16 -3.05 7.60
N SER A 172 12.68 -1.92 8.06
CA SER A 172 14.11 -1.59 7.96
C SER A 172 14.95 -2.37 8.98
N GLU A 173 16.27 -2.42 8.77
CA GLU A 173 17.21 -3.02 9.74
C GLU A 173 17.17 -2.33 11.11
N GLN A 174 16.69 -1.08 11.18
CA GLN A 174 16.51 -0.34 12.42
C GLN A 174 15.15 -0.62 13.08
N ASN A 175 14.41 -1.63 12.61
CA ASN A 175 13.06 -1.99 13.07
C ASN A 175 12.04 -0.85 12.94
N ILE A 176 12.19 -0.01 11.92
CA ILE A 176 11.23 1.03 11.57
C ILE A 176 10.32 0.49 10.45
N VAL A 177 9.01 0.57 10.68
CA VAL A 177 7.97 0.25 9.71
C VAL A 177 7.81 1.39 8.72
N ALA A 178 7.50 1.06 7.47
CA ALA A 178 7.11 2.04 6.48
C ALA A 178 6.07 1.46 5.51
N PHE A 179 4.99 2.20 5.28
CA PHE A 179 4.04 1.88 4.22
C PHE A 179 4.56 2.33 2.85
N ILE A 180 4.28 1.51 1.85
CA ILE A 180 4.56 1.76 0.44
C ILE A 180 3.31 1.48 -0.40
N ASP A 181 3.32 1.95 -1.65
CA ASP A 181 2.23 1.71 -2.61
C ASP A 181 0.90 2.39 -2.21
N PHE A 182 0.90 3.72 -2.31
CA PHE A 182 -0.28 4.56 -2.08
C PHE A 182 -1.17 4.71 -3.32
N SER A 183 -1.07 3.80 -4.30
CA SER A 183 -1.91 3.85 -5.51
C SER A 183 -3.40 3.74 -5.19
N ASN A 184 -3.75 3.04 -4.11
CA ASN A 184 -5.12 2.88 -3.62
C ASN A 184 -5.57 3.86 -2.55
N ALA A 185 -4.71 4.79 -2.14
CA ALA A 185 -5.04 5.76 -1.10
C ALA A 185 -6.21 6.68 -1.52
N ARG A 186 -6.98 7.15 -0.54
CA ARG A 186 -8.17 8.01 -0.72
C ARG A 186 -8.40 8.93 0.47
N ARG A 187 -9.21 9.99 0.29
CA ARG A 187 -9.81 10.68 1.45
C ARG A 187 -10.96 9.82 1.97
N VAL A 188 -11.18 9.86 3.27
CA VAL A 188 -12.36 9.24 3.89
C VAL A 188 -13.62 9.85 3.27
N GLY A 189 -14.55 8.99 2.85
CA GLY A 189 -15.79 9.37 2.16
C GLY A 189 -15.70 9.45 0.63
N ASP A 190 -14.50 9.43 0.03
CA ASP A 190 -14.38 9.39 -1.44
C ASP A 190 -14.96 8.07 -1.99
N SER A 191 -15.70 8.13 -3.08
CA SER A 191 -16.24 6.92 -3.73
C SER A 191 -15.13 6.05 -4.35
N TRP A 192 -15.19 4.75 -4.12
CA TRP A 192 -14.43 3.71 -4.83
C TRP A 192 -14.81 3.64 -6.31
N GLN A 193 -16.07 3.93 -6.65
CA GLN A 193 -16.66 3.75 -7.99
C GLN A 193 -16.33 4.86 -8.97
N GLU A 194 -16.00 6.07 -8.49
CA GLU A 194 -15.84 7.27 -9.34
C GLU A 194 -14.73 7.18 -10.41
N ARG A 195 -13.88 6.13 -10.41
CA ARG A 195 -12.63 6.14 -11.21
C ARG A 195 -12.33 4.89 -12.03
N GLY A 196 -13.31 3.99 -12.21
CA GLY A 196 -13.32 2.99 -13.29
C GLY A 196 -12.20 1.92 -13.30
N ILE A 197 -11.27 1.94 -12.34
CA ILE A 197 -10.20 0.95 -12.15
C ILE A 197 -10.24 0.49 -10.69
N GLU A 198 -10.77 -0.71 -10.47
CA GLU A 198 -10.76 -1.38 -9.18
C GLU A 198 -9.60 -2.37 -9.15
N GLN A 199 -8.58 -2.08 -8.35
CA GLN A 199 -7.54 -3.02 -7.99
C GLN A 199 -7.50 -3.10 -6.48
N TYR A 200 -7.85 -4.26 -5.94
CA TYR A 200 -7.80 -4.54 -4.51
C TYR A 200 -7.22 -5.93 -4.31
N SER A 201 -6.75 -6.19 -3.09
CA SER A 201 -6.20 -7.48 -2.70
C SER A 201 -7.30 -8.29 -2.01
N PRO A 202 -7.96 -9.27 -2.69
CA PRO A 202 -9.19 -9.89 -2.18
C PRO A 202 -9.05 -10.52 -0.79
N SER A 203 -7.87 -11.04 -0.47
CA SER A 203 -7.56 -11.65 0.83
C SER A 203 -7.53 -10.65 2.01
N TYR A 204 -7.51 -9.35 1.73
CA TYR A 204 -7.44 -8.27 2.72
C TYR A 204 -8.67 -7.35 2.64
N THR A 205 -9.66 -7.68 1.80
CA THR A 205 -10.83 -6.84 1.58
C THR A 205 -11.88 -7.04 2.68
N TYR A 206 -12.35 -5.94 3.25
CA TYR A 206 -13.44 -5.95 4.23
C TYR A 206 -14.72 -6.58 3.63
N PRO A 207 -15.46 -7.42 4.39
CA PRO A 207 -16.70 -8.04 3.89
C PRO A 207 -17.75 -6.98 3.52
N THR A 208 -18.05 -6.85 2.22
CA THR A 208 -18.98 -5.82 1.67
C THR A 208 -20.42 -5.98 2.16
N SER A 209 -20.79 -7.15 2.69
CA SER A 209 -22.09 -7.40 3.30
C SER A 209 -22.31 -6.63 4.61
N ALA A 210 -21.23 -6.19 5.27
CA ALA A 210 -21.25 -5.85 6.69
C ALA A 210 -21.55 -4.38 7.01
N SER A 211 -21.14 -3.39 6.20
CA SER A 211 -21.39 -1.98 6.52
C SER A 211 -22.20 -1.23 5.47
N SER A 212 -23.15 -0.41 5.91
CA SER A 212 -24.01 0.42 5.06
C SER A 212 -23.22 1.49 4.29
N LEU A 213 -22.14 2.03 4.88
CA LEU A 213 -21.23 2.98 4.25
C LEU A 213 -20.43 2.34 3.11
N LEU A 214 -19.97 1.09 3.29
CA LEU A 214 -19.29 0.37 2.21
C LEU A 214 -20.24 -0.07 1.10
N ARG A 215 -21.54 -0.26 1.38
CA ARG A 215 -22.56 -0.47 0.33
C ARG A 215 -22.75 0.76 -0.55
N GLN A 216 -22.48 1.96 -0.04
CA GLN A 216 -22.42 3.18 -0.85
C GLN A 216 -21.10 3.31 -1.62
N GLY A 217 -20.16 2.39 -1.38
CA GLY A 217 -18.88 2.35 -2.08
C GLY A 217 -17.96 3.47 -1.65
N GLU A 218 -17.99 3.90 -0.39
CA GLU A 218 -17.12 4.97 0.11
C GLU A 218 -15.85 4.44 0.80
N ALA A 219 -14.77 5.21 0.70
CA ALA A 219 -13.52 4.97 1.42
C ALA A 219 -13.72 5.14 2.93
N HIS A 220 -13.43 4.09 3.70
CA HIS A 220 -13.63 4.09 5.16
C HIS A 220 -12.44 3.48 5.92
N PRO A 221 -12.00 4.08 7.04
CA PRO A 221 -10.88 3.58 7.86
C PRO A 221 -10.99 2.10 8.25
N VAL A 222 -12.21 1.61 8.48
CA VAL A 222 -12.47 0.20 8.86
C VAL A 222 -11.88 -0.81 7.85
N CYS A 223 -11.76 -0.44 6.57
CA CYS A 223 -11.15 -1.31 5.56
C CYS A 223 -9.67 -1.57 5.85
N ASP A 224 -8.92 -0.51 6.17
CA ASP A 224 -7.52 -0.62 6.56
C ASP A 224 -7.40 -1.33 7.91
N SER A 225 -8.30 -1.04 8.86
CA SER A 225 -8.32 -1.70 10.17
C SER A 225 -8.48 -3.20 10.05
N TYR A 226 -9.44 -3.68 9.25
CA TYR A 226 -9.60 -5.10 8.97
C TYR A 226 -8.37 -5.70 8.29
N ALA A 227 -7.87 -5.05 7.24
CA ALA A 227 -6.70 -5.51 6.50
C ALA A 227 -5.43 -5.60 7.39
N SER A 228 -5.31 -4.68 8.36
CA SER A 228 -4.25 -4.71 9.37
C SER A 228 -4.41 -5.90 10.33
N LEU A 229 -5.63 -6.27 10.73
CA LEU A 229 -5.86 -7.47 11.56
C LEU A 229 -5.53 -8.76 10.80
N ILE A 230 -5.81 -8.82 9.51
CA ILE A 230 -5.37 -9.95 8.66
C ILE A 230 -3.83 -10.00 8.59
N THR A 231 -3.18 -8.85 8.45
CA THR A 231 -1.71 -8.74 8.47
C THR A 231 -1.13 -9.19 9.82
N ILE A 232 -1.73 -8.77 10.94
CA ILE A 232 -1.35 -9.16 12.30
C ILE A 232 -1.52 -10.66 12.49
N ALA A 233 -2.63 -11.25 12.02
CA ALA A 233 -2.86 -12.69 12.10
C ALA A 233 -1.72 -13.48 11.42
N LEU A 234 -1.30 -13.05 10.23
CA LEU A 234 -0.17 -13.66 9.53
C LEU A 234 1.15 -13.48 10.30
N LEU A 235 1.41 -12.30 10.86
CA LEU A 235 2.62 -12.02 11.64
C LEU A 235 2.74 -12.89 12.88
N ILE A 236 1.62 -13.13 13.58
CA ILE A 236 1.61 -14.01 14.75
C ILE A 236 1.60 -15.50 14.39
N GLY A 237 1.63 -15.84 13.09
CA GLY A 237 1.80 -17.22 12.62
C GLY A 237 0.51 -17.95 12.23
N VAL A 238 -0.63 -17.26 12.11
CA VAL A 238 -1.85 -17.87 11.57
C VAL A 238 -1.60 -18.26 10.11
N PRO A 239 -1.81 -19.53 9.71
CA PRO A 239 -1.61 -19.96 8.33
C PRO A 239 -2.56 -19.24 7.36
N ALA A 240 -2.07 -18.94 6.15
CA ALA A 240 -2.85 -18.19 5.15
C ALA A 240 -4.16 -18.90 4.73
N ASP A 241 -4.20 -20.24 4.77
CA ASP A 241 -5.40 -21.05 4.48
C ASP A 241 -6.45 -21.03 5.61
N LYS A 242 -6.12 -20.45 6.77
CA LYS A 242 -7.02 -20.26 7.91
C LYS A 242 -7.59 -18.85 8.01
N LEU A 243 -7.17 -17.93 7.15
CA LEU A 243 -7.69 -16.57 7.12
C LEU A 243 -9.17 -16.54 6.69
N PRO A 244 -9.97 -15.58 7.16
CA PRO A 244 -11.40 -15.51 6.90
C PRO A 244 -11.72 -14.88 5.53
N ILE A 245 -11.09 -15.39 4.47
CA ILE A 245 -11.20 -14.86 3.10
C ILE A 245 -12.53 -15.29 2.49
N GLY A 246 -13.33 -14.32 2.02
CA GLY A 246 -14.62 -14.58 1.38
C GLY A 246 -15.71 -15.10 2.33
N LEU A 247 -15.47 -15.03 3.64
CA LEU A 247 -16.44 -15.43 4.67
C LEU A 247 -17.43 -14.29 4.97
N GLY A 248 -18.60 -14.66 5.49
CA GLY A 248 -19.60 -13.70 5.95
C GLY A 248 -19.23 -13.05 7.29
N SER A 249 -19.87 -11.93 7.63
CA SER A 249 -19.54 -11.13 8.82
C SER A 249 -19.47 -11.94 10.11
N SER A 250 -20.41 -12.88 10.34
CA SER A 250 -20.42 -13.71 11.55
C SER A 250 -19.14 -14.55 11.69
N GLN A 251 -18.69 -15.17 10.60
CA GLN A 251 -17.51 -16.04 10.61
C GLN A 251 -16.21 -15.22 10.75
N VAL A 252 -16.21 -14.01 10.21
CA VAL A 252 -15.13 -13.04 10.39
C VAL A 252 -15.04 -12.58 11.84
N ILE A 253 -16.17 -12.30 12.48
CA ILE A 253 -16.24 -11.96 13.91
C ILE A 253 -15.70 -13.12 14.75
N ASP A 254 -16.16 -14.35 14.50
CA ASP A 254 -15.70 -15.55 15.21
C ASP A 254 -14.18 -15.74 15.06
N PHE A 255 -13.64 -15.50 13.86
CA PHE A 255 -12.20 -15.55 13.61
C PHE A 255 -11.44 -14.55 14.49
N PHE A 256 -11.85 -13.27 14.52
CA PHE A 256 -11.14 -12.26 15.30
C PHE A 256 -11.28 -12.44 16.81
N LEU A 257 -12.44 -12.92 17.29
CA LEU A 257 -12.63 -13.31 18.70
C LEU A 257 -11.74 -14.49 19.10
N GLY A 258 -11.38 -15.35 18.15
CA GLY A 258 -10.46 -16.47 18.36
C GLY A 258 -8.98 -16.09 18.33
N LEU A 259 -8.62 -14.93 17.75
CA LEU A 259 -7.22 -14.53 17.56
C LEU A 259 -6.40 -14.48 18.88
N PRO A 260 -6.97 -14.00 20.01
CA PRO A 260 -6.27 -14.02 21.31
C PRO A 260 -5.94 -15.41 21.86
N GLN A 261 -6.53 -16.47 21.31
CA GLN A 261 -6.25 -17.86 21.71
C GLN A 261 -5.06 -18.47 20.96
N HIS A 262 -4.48 -17.75 19.99
CA HIS A 262 -3.32 -18.22 19.24
C HIS A 262 -2.08 -18.31 20.15
N GLU A 263 -1.25 -19.35 19.99
CA GLU A 263 -0.09 -19.59 20.86
C GLU A 263 0.83 -18.36 20.97
N THR A 264 1.19 -17.78 19.81
CA THR A 264 2.04 -16.58 19.72
C THR A 264 1.44 -15.35 20.38
N TRP A 265 0.10 -15.23 20.47
CA TRP A 265 -0.55 -14.09 21.10
C TRP A 265 -0.12 -13.94 22.56
N THR A 266 -0.08 -15.06 23.28
CA THR A 266 0.29 -15.09 24.71
C THR A 266 1.72 -14.64 24.96
N SER A 267 2.58 -14.71 23.93
CA SER A 267 3.99 -14.29 23.98
C SER A 267 4.17 -12.80 23.67
N LEU A 268 3.17 -12.12 23.11
CA LEU A 268 3.24 -10.68 22.86
C LEU A 268 3.30 -9.89 24.18
N PRO A 269 3.94 -8.71 24.20
CA PRO A 269 3.83 -7.78 25.32
C PRO A 269 2.38 -7.41 25.60
N LYS A 270 2.02 -7.25 26.88
CA LYS A 270 0.64 -6.94 27.29
C LYS A 270 0.08 -5.68 26.62
N LEU A 271 0.89 -4.63 26.50
CA LEU A 271 0.47 -3.39 25.85
C LEU A 271 0.10 -3.60 24.37
N THR A 272 0.91 -4.40 23.65
CA THR A 272 0.62 -4.79 22.27
C THR A 272 -0.67 -5.60 22.20
N GLN A 273 -0.88 -6.58 23.11
CA GLN A 273 -2.14 -7.35 23.17
C GLN A 273 -3.35 -6.44 23.38
N GLU A 274 -3.27 -5.48 24.31
CA GLU A 274 -4.33 -4.52 24.59
C GLU A 274 -4.59 -3.58 23.38
N SER A 275 -3.53 -3.19 22.66
CA SER A 275 -3.65 -2.40 21.43
C SER A 275 -4.39 -3.16 20.34
N VAL A 276 -3.98 -4.40 20.07
CA VAL A 276 -4.64 -5.25 19.08
C VAL A 276 -6.07 -5.58 19.49
N GLN A 277 -6.33 -5.83 20.77
CA GLN A 277 -7.69 -6.10 21.27
C GLN A 277 -8.63 -4.91 21.05
N ARG A 278 -8.20 -3.68 21.35
CA ARG A 278 -9.00 -2.47 21.04
C ARG A 278 -9.33 -2.37 19.56
N HIS A 279 -8.38 -2.73 18.71
CA HIS A 279 -8.56 -2.72 17.26
C HIS A 279 -9.55 -3.80 16.79
N ILE A 280 -9.45 -5.01 17.35
CA ILE A 280 -10.42 -6.10 17.14
C ILE A 280 -11.83 -5.63 17.51
N ASP A 281 -12.00 -5.05 18.70
CA ASP A 281 -13.30 -4.60 19.20
C ASP A 281 -13.90 -3.53 18.29
N SER A 282 -13.08 -2.62 17.78
CA SER A 282 -13.51 -1.59 16.82
C SER A 282 -14.00 -2.19 15.51
N VAL A 283 -13.24 -3.15 14.94
CA VAL A 283 -13.62 -3.80 13.67
C VAL A 283 -14.89 -4.65 13.85
N ILE A 284 -15.02 -5.38 14.96
CA ILE A 284 -16.22 -6.18 15.25
C ILE A 284 -17.45 -5.28 15.39
N LYS A 285 -17.32 -4.14 16.07
CA LYS A 285 -18.42 -3.18 16.22
C LYS A 285 -18.97 -2.71 14.87
N ASP A 286 -18.12 -2.54 13.87
CA ASP A 286 -18.51 -2.12 12.52
C ASP A 286 -19.01 -3.28 11.63
N LEU A 287 -18.82 -4.54 12.08
CA LEU A 287 -19.30 -5.75 11.38
C LEU A 287 -20.71 -6.19 11.81
N ILE A 288 -21.17 -5.74 12.99
CA ILE A 288 -22.49 -6.03 13.59
C ILE A 288 -23.55 -5.05 13.08
#